data_AF-A0A922D4H5-F1
#
_entry.id   AF-A0A922D4H5-F1
#
_cell.length_a   1.000
_cell.length_b   1.000
_cell.length_c   1.000
_cell.angle_alpha   90.00
_cell.angle_beta   90.00
_cell.angle_gamma   90.00
#
_symmetry.space_group_name_H-M   'P 1'
#
loop_
_entity.id
_entity.type
_entity.pdbx_description
1 polymer ?
#
loop_
_entity_poly.entity_id
_entity_poly.type
_entity_poly.pdbx_seq_one_letter_code
_entity_poly.pdbx_strand_id
1 'polypeptide(L)'
;MALLTGSFVFIIIRTSLLSELILQIRVIERNCEIPHEGPFCDLMWSDPEDIETWAVSPRGAGWLFGSRVTSEFNHINNLDLVCRAHQLVQEGLKYMFQDKGLVTVWSAPNYCYRCGNVASILSFSDNMEREVKFFTETEENNQMRGPRTGVPYFL
;
A
#
# COMPACT_ATOMS: atom_id res chain seq x y z
N MET A 1 7.31 5.50 12.31
CA MET A 1 6.04 6.21 12.58
C MET A 1 5.56 6.88 11.29
N ALA A 2 4.76 6.16 10.53
CA ALA A 2 3.60 6.66 9.80
C ALA A 2 2.50 5.63 10.09
N LEU A 3 1.37 6.10 10.65
CA LEU A 3 0.20 5.31 11.01
C LEU A 3 -0.98 6.05 10.39
N LEU A 4 -1.68 5.40 9.47
CA LEU A 4 -2.99 5.85 8.99
C LEU A 4 -3.96 4.67 9.13
N THR A 5 -4.93 4.87 10.01
CA THR A 5 -5.96 3.91 10.38
C THR A 5 -7.11 3.98 9.38
N GLY A 6 -7.43 2.84 8.76
CA GLY A 6 -8.54 2.65 7.82
C GLY A 6 -8.05 2.29 6.41
N SER A 7 -8.21 1.02 6.01
CA SER A 7 -7.99 0.39 4.67
C SER A 7 -6.72 0.72 3.86
N PHE A 8 -5.91 1.69 4.26
CA PHE A 8 -4.77 2.23 3.53
C PHE A 8 -3.64 2.47 4.53
N VAL A 9 -2.77 1.47 4.68
CA VAL A 9 -1.62 1.56 5.57
C VAL A 9 -0.37 1.75 4.72
N PHE A 10 0.24 2.94 4.78
CA PHE A 10 1.59 3.20 4.26
C PHE A 10 2.55 3.17 5.46
N ILE A 11 3.31 2.08 5.60
CA ILE A 11 4.30 1.90 6.68
C ILE A 11 5.70 2.00 6.07
N ILE A 12 6.41 3.05 6.46
CA ILE A 12 7.83 3.22 6.12
C ILE A 12 8.67 2.53 7.20
N ILE A 13 9.54 1.59 6.80
CA ILE A 13 10.27 0.72 7.74
C ILE A 13 11.80 0.85 7.61
N ARG A 14 12.38 1.13 8.78
CA ARG A 14 13.78 1.41 9.19
C ARG A 14 14.40 2.78 8.92
N THR A 15 15.34 3.14 9.79
CA THR A 15 15.50 4.42 10.50
C THR A 15 16.97 4.75 10.75
N SER A 16 17.40 6.01 10.60
CA SER A 16 18.33 6.77 11.48
C SER A 16 18.80 8.01 10.74
N LEU A 17 18.53 9.20 11.30
CA LEU A 17 18.48 10.52 10.63
C LEU A 17 17.23 10.66 9.75
N LEU A 18 16.34 11.57 10.12
CA LEU A 18 15.20 11.93 9.29
C LEU A 18 15.74 12.73 8.11
N SER A 19 15.66 12.18 6.91
CA SER A 19 15.83 12.94 5.68
C SER A 19 14.80 14.08 5.64
N GLU A 20 15.20 15.24 5.10
CA GLU A 20 14.33 16.42 5.00
C GLU A 20 13.02 16.13 4.26
N LEU A 21 13.02 15.16 3.34
CA LEU A 21 11.86 14.77 2.53
C LEU A 21 10.78 14.02 3.34
N ILE A 22 11.12 13.07 4.20
CA ILE A 22 10.13 12.39 5.07
C ILE A 22 9.55 13.37 6.10
N LEU A 23 10.32 14.38 6.52
CA LEU A 23 9.82 15.41 7.42
C LEU A 23 8.67 16.22 6.79
N GLN A 24 8.66 16.38 5.47
CA GLN A 24 7.55 17.07 4.78
C GLN A 24 6.20 16.36 4.99
N ILE A 25 6.20 15.03 5.13
CA ILE A 25 4.97 14.27 5.42
C ILE A 25 4.42 14.63 6.80
N ARG A 26 5.28 14.98 7.76
CA ARG A 26 4.87 15.31 9.14
C ARG A 26 4.12 16.63 9.24
N VAL A 27 4.38 17.57 8.32
CA VAL A 27 3.76 18.90 8.32
C VAL A 27 2.47 18.97 7.50
N ILE A 28 2.06 17.87 6.86
CA ILE A 28 0.78 17.80 6.15
C ILE A 28 -0.36 17.89 7.17
N GLU A 29 -1.24 18.87 6.99
CA GLU A 29 -2.51 18.98 7.72
C GLU A 29 -3.42 17.82 7.28
N ARG A 30 -3.80 17.00 8.24
CA ARG A 30 -4.54 15.74 8.00
C ARG A 30 -5.94 15.77 8.58
N ASN A 31 -6.28 16.80 9.35
CA ASN A 31 -7.63 17.00 9.87
C ASN A 31 -8.51 17.75 8.86
N CYS A 32 -8.59 17.19 7.65
CA CYS A 32 -9.38 17.72 6.55
C CYS A 32 -9.84 16.58 5.63
N GLU A 33 -10.80 16.87 4.77
CA GLU A 33 -11.13 15.96 3.65
C GLU A 33 -9.91 15.83 2.74
N ILE A 34 -9.69 14.63 2.18
CA ILE A 34 -8.55 14.40 1.29
C ILE A 34 -8.72 15.29 0.04
N PRO A 35 -7.76 16.19 -0.25
CA PRO A 35 -7.84 17.04 -1.44
C PRO A 35 -7.81 16.23 -2.74
N HIS A 36 -8.26 16.84 -3.84
CA HIS A 36 -8.19 16.19 -5.17
C HIS A 36 -6.75 16.15 -5.74
N GLU A 37 -5.85 17.01 -5.25
CA GLU A 37 -4.47 17.10 -5.72
C GLU A 37 -3.50 17.42 -4.57
N GLY A 38 -2.21 17.18 -4.80
CA GLY A 38 -1.13 17.49 -3.86
C GLY A 38 -0.71 16.30 -2.99
N PRO A 39 0.25 16.52 -2.07
CA PRO A 39 0.98 15.44 -1.42
C PRO A 39 0.10 14.54 -0.55
N PHE A 40 -0.99 15.06 0.03
CA PHE A 40 -1.92 14.23 0.80
C PHE A 40 -2.73 13.29 -0.11
N CYS A 41 -3.18 13.78 -1.28
CA CYS A 41 -3.84 12.96 -2.29
C CYS A 41 -2.89 11.87 -2.80
N ASP A 42 -1.66 12.26 -3.15
CA ASP A 42 -0.66 11.36 -3.72
C ASP A 42 -0.27 10.24 -2.75
N LEU A 43 -0.13 10.55 -1.45
CA LEU A 43 0.15 9.54 -0.40
C LEU A 43 -0.97 8.51 -0.25
N MET A 44 -2.22 8.89 -0.55
CA MET A 44 -3.40 8.04 -0.36
C MET A 44 -3.77 7.25 -1.61
N TRP A 45 -3.54 7.79 -2.81
CA TRP A 45 -4.09 7.28 -4.07
C TRP A 45 -3.04 6.81 -5.09
N SER A 46 -1.75 7.07 -4.87
CA SER A 46 -0.71 6.63 -5.82
C SER A 46 -0.48 5.13 -5.78
N ASP A 47 -0.14 4.54 -6.93
CA ASP A 47 -0.03 3.10 -7.15
C ASP A 47 1.28 2.67 -7.84
N PRO A 48 1.96 1.59 -7.38
CA PRO A 48 3.09 1.05 -8.11
C PRO A 48 2.62 0.35 -9.38
N GLU A 49 3.37 0.51 -10.47
CA GLU A 49 3.13 -0.16 -11.76
C GLU A 49 4.47 -0.57 -12.40
N ASP A 50 4.46 -1.54 -13.31
CA ASP A 50 5.63 -1.98 -14.08
C ASP A 50 6.05 -0.95 -15.15
N ILE A 51 6.36 0.25 -14.67
CA ILE A 51 6.91 1.39 -15.40
C ILE A 51 8.22 1.81 -14.73
N GLU A 52 9.01 2.62 -15.42
CA GLU A 52 10.25 3.12 -14.85
C GLU A 52 10.02 4.34 -13.93
N THR A 53 9.16 5.27 -14.34
CA THR A 53 9.01 6.60 -13.70
C THR A 53 7.58 6.86 -13.24
N TRP A 54 7.00 8.01 -13.59
CA TRP A 54 5.66 8.41 -13.19
C TRP A 54 4.71 8.31 -14.38
N ALA A 55 3.46 7.93 -14.12
CA ALA A 55 2.37 8.04 -15.08
C ALA A 55 1.08 8.48 -14.38
N VAL A 56 0.12 8.98 -15.16
CA VAL A 56 -1.17 9.41 -14.61
C VAL A 56 -1.95 8.20 -14.14
N SER A 57 -2.50 8.27 -12.92
CA SER A 57 -3.33 7.19 -12.37
C SER A 57 -4.65 7.05 -13.13
N PRO A 58 -5.03 5.85 -13.57
CA PRO A 58 -6.35 5.60 -14.18
C PRO A 58 -7.49 5.73 -13.16
N ARG A 59 -7.19 5.81 -11.85
CA ARG A 59 -8.19 6.02 -10.79
C ARG A 59 -8.74 7.44 -10.76
N GLY A 60 -8.10 8.38 -11.44
CA GLY A 60 -8.46 9.80 -11.44
C GLY A 60 -7.94 10.59 -10.23
N ALA A 61 -7.11 9.96 -9.39
CA ALA A 61 -6.40 10.60 -8.26
C ALA A 61 -5.05 9.91 -8.04
N GLY A 62 -4.05 10.68 -7.61
CA GLY A 62 -2.67 10.22 -7.42
C GLY A 62 -1.95 9.88 -8.72
N TRP A 63 -0.80 9.22 -8.58
CA TRP A 63 0.08 8.86 -9.69
C TRP A 63 0.42 7.38 -9.70
N LEU A 64 0.69 6.84 -10.89
CA LEU A 64 1.43 5.59 -10.99
C LEU A 64 2.92 5.87 -10.83
N PHE A 65 3.62 5.02 -10.09
CA PHE A 65 5.06 5.16 -9.89
C PHE A 65 5.80 3.85 -10.11
N GLY A 66 7.00 3.98 -10.66
CA GLY A 66 7.81 2.88 -11.14
C GLY A 66 8.92 2.44 -10.20
N SER A 67 9.75 1.55 -10.74
CA SER A 67 10.92 1.00 -10.05
C SER A 67 11.93 2.09 -9.69
N ARG A 68 12.28 2.99 -10.63
CA ARG A 68 13.27 4.04 -10.38
C ARG A 68 12.84 4.99 -9.28
N VAL A 69 11.57 5.42 -9.31
CA VAL A 69 10.99 6.29 -8.27
C VAL A 69 11.09 5.63 -6.89
N THR A 70 10.75 4.34 -6.81
CA THR A 70 10.80 3.57 -5.56
C THR A 70 12.23 3.42 -5.04
N SER A 71 13.17 3.02 -5.90
CA SER A 71 14.57 2.85 -5.52
C SER A 71 15.22 4.18 -5.11
N GLU A 72 14.96 5.27 -5.84
CA GLU A 72 15.44 6.62 -5.50
C GLU A 72 14.86 7.10 -4.17
N PHE A 73 13.55 6.94 -3.95
CA PHE A 73 12.90 7.29 -2.69
C PHE A 73 13.51 6.51 -1.52
N ASN A 74 13.71 5.20 -1.67
CA ASN A 74 14.33 4.39 -0.64
C ASN A 74 15.78 4.82 -0.37
N HIS A 75 16.56 5.07 -1.42
CA HIS A 75 17.95 5.48 -1.29
C HIS A 75 18.11 6.83 -0.59
N ILE A 76 17.37 7.86 -1.02
CA ILE A 76 17.44 9.22 -0.46
C ILE A 76 17.02 9.22 1.02
N ASN A 77 16.06 8.38 1.38
CA ASN A 77 15.49 8.34 2.72
C ASN A 77 16.10 7.25 3.62
N ASN A 78 17.13 6.53 3.13
CA ASN A 78 17.77 5.44 3.84
C ASN A 78 16.77 4.37 4.34
N LEU A 79 15.88 3.94 3.44
CA LEU A 79 14.83 2.95 3.72
C LEU A 79 15.17 1.60 3.10
N ASP A 80 14.91 0.55 3.85
CA ASP A 80 15.06 -0.83 3.36
C ASP A 80 13.81 -1.33 2.62
N LEU A 81 12.63 -0.77 2.95
CA LEU A 81 11.35 -1.23 2.42
C LEU A 81 10.24 -0.18 2.63
N VAL A 82 9.46 0.04 1.56
CA VAL A 82 8.14 0.67 1.64
C VAL A 82 7.07 -0.40 1.75
N CYS A 83 6.28 -0.38 2.82
CA CYS A 83 5.10 -1.22 2.93
C CYS A 83 3.86 -0.39 2.64
N ARG A 84 2.98 -0.90 1.78
CA ARG A 84 1.73 -0.23 1.42
C ARG A 84 0.55 -1.20 1.34
N ALA A 85 -0.66 -0.67 1.20
CA ALA A 85 -1.90 -1.44 0.95
C ALA A 85 -2.57 -0.96 -0.37
N HIS A 86 -3.87 -0.67 -0.37
CA HIS A 86 -4.64 -0.04 -1.46
C HIS A 86 -4.94 -0.91 -2.70
N GLN A 87 -3.95 -1.62 -3.25
CA GLN A 87 -4.17 -2.52 -4.39
C GLN A 87 -4.48 -3.93 -3.91
N LEU A 88 -5.54 -4.51 -4.47
CA LEU A 88 -5.88 -5.91 -4.25
C LEU A 88 -4.75 -6.80 -4.77
N VAL A 89 -4.25 -7.69 -3.92
CA VAL A 89 -3.29 -8.73 -4.27
C VAL A 89 -3.93 -10.08 -3.99
N GLN A 90 -4.00 -10.94 -5.00
CA GLN A 90 -4.70 -12.23 -4.89
C GLN A 90 -4.05 -13.16 -3.86
N GLU A 91 -2.73 -13.10 -3.75
CA GLU A 91 -1.92 -13.87 -2.83
C GLU A 91 -1.87 -13.23 -1.43
N GLY A 92 -2.52 -12.08 -1.21
CA GLY A 92 -2.52 -11.33 0.04
C GLY A 92 -1.25 -10.49 0.28
N LEU A 93 -0.13 -10.78 -0.39
CA LEU A 93 1.10 -9.99 -0.33
C LEU A 93 1.89 -10.08 -1.64
N LYS A 94 2.41 -8.95 -2.13
CA LYS A 94 3.25 -8.91 -3.33
C LYS A 94 4.41 -7.94 -3.16
N TYR A 95 5.63 -8.42 -3.37
CA TYR A 95 6.78 -7.55 -3.58
C TYR A 95 6.76 -7.02 -5.01
N MET A 96 7.01 -5.73 -5.16
CA MET A 96 7.10 -5.06 -6.45
C MET A 96 8.56 -4.85 -6.82
N PHE A 97 8.80 -4.80 -8.14
CA PHE A 97 10.12 -4.55 -8.75
C PHE A 97 11.18 -5.61 -8.43
N GLN A 98 12.31 -5.53 -9.14
CA GLN A 98 13.40 -6.51 -9.01
C GLN A 98 14.14 -6.40 -7.67
N ASP A 99 14.27 -5.18 -7.13
CA ASP A 99 14.96 -4.88 -5.87
C ASP A 99 14.11 -5.23 -4.64
N LYS A 100 12.82 -5.52 -4.83
CA LYS A 100 11.85 -5.80 -3.75
C LYS A 100 11.84 -4.71 -2.67
N GLY A 101 12.11 -3.47 -3.08
CA GLY A 101 12.12 -2.28 -2.21
C GLY A 101 10.72 -1.80 -1.83
N LEU A 102 9.68 -2.41 -2.39
CA LEU A 102 8.28 -2.12 -2.06
C LEU A 102 7.47 -3.42 -1.92
N VAL A 103 6.56 -3.42 -0.95
CA VAL A 103 5.61 -4.51 -0.72
C VAL A 103 4.19 -3.98 -0.58
N THR A 104 3.25 -4.63 -1.27
CA THR A 104 1.82 -4.43 -1.08
C THR A 104 1.28 -5.56 -0.21
N VAL A 105 0.62 -5.19 0.89
CA VAL A 105 0.00 -6.10 1.86
C VAL A 105 -1.50 -5.88 1.84
N TRP A 106 -2.25 -6.97 1.71
CA TRP A 106 -3.70 -6.97 1.67
C TRP A 106 -4.26 -7.85 2.78
N SER A 107 -5.09 -7.29 3.66
CA SER A 107 -5.55 -7.99 4.88
C SER A 107 -7.06 -8.30 4.89
N ALA A 108 -7.75 -8.18 3.75
CA ALA A 108 -9.18 -8.48 3.64
C ALA A 108 -9.41 -9.71 2.73
N PRO A 109 -9.59 -10.93 3.27
CA PRO A 109 -9.73 -12.12 2.45
C PRO A 109 -11.11 -12.15 1.79
N ASN A 110 -11.22 -12.84 0.65
CA ASN A 110 -12.41 -12.89 -0.19
C ASN A 110 -13.07 -11.52 -0.34
N TYR A 111 -12.32 -10.55 -0.85
CA TYR A 111 -12.74 -9.17 -0.90
C TYR A 111 -14.08 -9.00 -1.61
N CYS A 112 -14.96 -8.21 -1.00
CA CYS A 112 -16.35 -8.03 -1.40
C CYS A 112 -17.15 -9.33 -1.61
N TYR A 113 -16.74 -10.44 -0.97
CA TYR A 113 -17.37 -11.77 -1.10
C TYR A 113 -17.32 -12.34 -2.53
N ARG A 114 -16.36 -11.91 -3.35
CA ARG A 114 -16.30 -12.23 -4.78
C ARG A 114 -14.90 -12.47 -5.31
N CYS A 115 -13.89 -11.81 -4.75
CA CYS A 115 -12.56 -11.84 -5.32
C CYS A 115 -11.81 -13.15 -5.05
N GLY A 116 -12.17 -13.89 -3.98
CA GLY A 116 -11.51 -15.14 -3.60
C GLY A 116 -10.03 -15.00 -3.20
N ASN A 117 -9.55 -13.78 -2.96
CA ASN A 117 -8.17 -13.52 -2.59
C ASN A 117 -7.86 -14.01 -1.17
N VAL A 118 -6.60 -14.38 -0.96
CA VAL A 118 -6.04 -14.61 0.37
C VAL A 118 -5.70 -13.26 1.01
N ALA A 119 -5.62 -13.21 2.33
CA ALA A 119 -5.15 -12.06 3.08
C ALA A 119 -3.85 -12.38 3.82
N SER A 120 -3.10 -11.34 4.14
CA SER A 120 -1.87 -11.47 4.90
C SER A 120 -1.69 -10.34 5.93
N ILE A 121 -0.82 -10.63 6.90
CA ILE A 121 -0.23 -9.67 7.84
C ILE A 121 1.28 -9.80 7.70
N LEU A 122 1.97 -8.66 7.49
CA LEU A 122 3.42 -8.57 7.52
C LEU A 122 3.84 -7.97 8.88
N SER A 123 4.44 -8.79 9.74
CA SER A 123 4.98 -8.41 11.04
C SER A 123 6.51 -8.31 11.01
N PHE A 124 7.04 -7.43 11.87
CA PHE A 124 8.47 -7.22 12.04
C PHE A 124 8.84 -7.58 13.49
N SER A 125 9.87 -8.40 13.65
CA SER A 125 10.45 -8.68 14.98
C SER A 125 11.27 -7.48 15.49
N ASP A 126 11.70 -7.53 16.75
CA ASP A 126 12.58 -6.51 17.33
C ASP A 126 13.91 -6.36 16.57
N ASN A 127 14.36 -7.45 15.92
CA ASN A 127 15.54 -7.48 15.07
C ASN A 127 15.26 -7.06 13.61
N MET A 128 14.05 -6.57 13.33
CA MET A 128 13.57 -6.19 11.99
C MET A 128 13.47 -7.36 11.00
N GLU A 129 13.40 -8.60 11.52
CA GLU A 129 13.13 -9.76 10.68
C GLU A 129 11.65 -9.77 10.29
N ARG A 130 11.38 -10.18 9.06
CA ARG A 130 10.06 -10.11 8.44
C ARG A 130 9.37 -11.45 8.60
N GLU A 131 8.18 -11.46 9.20
CA GLU A 131 7.30 -12.63 9.29
C GLU A 131 5.98 -12.32 8.58
N VAL A 132 5.53 -13.23 7.69
CA VAL A 132 4.27 -13.08 6.98
C VAL A 132 3.30 -14.16 7.43
N LYS A 133 2.10 -13.76 7.84
CA LYS A 133 1.01 -14.65 8.22
C LYS A 133 -0.11 -14.53 7.20
N PHE A 134 -0.37 -15.62 6.48
CA PHE A 134 -1.48 -15.70 5.53
C PHE A 134 -2.73 -16.27 6.22
N PHE A 135 -3.90 -15.78 5.81
CA PHE A 135 -5.19 -16.23 6.31
C PHE A 135 -6.27 -16.06 5.25
N THR A 136 -7.29 -16.90 5.31
CA THR A 136 -8.45 -16.88 4.42
C THR A 136 -9.69 -16.37 5.14
N GLU A 137 -10.79 -16.23 4.41
CA GLU A 137 -12.07 -15.86 4.96
C GLU A 137 -12.60 -16.91 5.93
N THR A 138 -13.49 -16.49 6.83
CA THR A 138 -14.19 -17.39 7.74
C THR A 138 -15.29 -18.16 7.00
N GLU A 139 -15.76 -19.27 7.57
CA GLU A 139 -16.83 -20.09 6.98
C GLU A 139 -18.12 -19.29 6.72
N GLU A 140 -18.45 -18.35 7.61
CA GLU A 140 -19.61 -17.46 7.45
C GLU A 140 -19.50 -16.55 6.21
N ASN A 141 -18.31 -16.03 5.93
CA ASN A 141 -18.05 -15.17 4.78
C ASN A 141 -18.18 -15.95 3.46
N ASN A 142 -17.73 -17.21 3.44
CA ASN A 142 -17.85 -18.09 2.27
C ASN A 142 -19.32 -18.34 1.86
N GLN A 143 -20.24 -18.30 2.82
CA GLN A 143 -21.68 -18.47 2.57
C GLN A 143 -22.37 -17.17 2.09
N MET A 144 -21.73 -16.02 2.27
CA MET A 144 -22.28 -14.74 1.81
C MET A 144 -22.03 -14.54 0.32
N ARG A 145 -23.12 -14.36 -0.45
CA ARG A 145 -23.02 -13.92 -1.85
C ARG A 145 -22.98 -12.41 -1.88
N GLY A 146 -21.87 -11.83 -2.31
CA GLY A 146 -21.75 -10.37 -2.48
C GLY A 146 -22.86 -9.82 -3.40
N PRO A 147 -23.27 -8.55 -3.22
CA PRO A 147 -24.23 -7.91 -4.12
C PRO A 147 -23.75 -8.03 -5.59
N ARG A 148 -24.70 -8.35 -6.48
CA ARG A 148 -24.42 -8.64 -7.91
C ARG A 148 -23.93 -7.44 -8.71
N THR A 149 -23.99 -6.23 -8.16
CA THR A 149 -23.53 -5.00 -8.80
C THR A 149 -22.03 -4.82 -8.59
N GLY A 150 -21.26 -4.84 -9.67
CA GLY A 150 -19.83 -4.53 -9.64
C GLY A 150 -19.64 -3.03 -9.40
N VAL A 151 -18.88 -2.66 -8.38
CA VAL A 151 -18.33 -1.31 -8.28
C VAL A 151 -17.01 -1.35 -9.07
N PRO A 152 -16.89 -0.62 -10.19
CA PRO A 152 -15.76 -0.74 -11.11
C PRO A 152 -14.44 -0.19 -10.56
N TYR A 153 -14.44 0.38 -9.36
CA TYR A 153 -13.33 1.18 -8.86
C TYR A 153 -12.09 0.36 -8.42
N PHE A 154 -12.22 -0.97 -8.32
CA PHE A 154 -11.18 -1.85 -7.76
C PHE A 154 -10.66 -2.91 -8.74
N LEU A 155 -11.03 -2.83 -10.02
CA LEU A 155 -10.43 -3.61 -11.11
C LEU A 155 -9.46 -2.74 -11.90
#